data_AF-A0AA46S427-F1
#
_entry.id   AF-A0AA46S427-F1
#
_cell.length_a   1.000
_cell.length_b   1.000
_cell.length_c   1.000
_cell.angle_alpha   90.00
_cell.angle_beta   90.00
_cell.angle_gamma   90.00
#
_symmetry.space_group_name_H-M   'P 1'
#
loop_
_entity.id
_entity.type
_entity.pdbx_description
1 polymer ?
#
loop_
_entity_poly.entity_id
_entity_poly.type
_entity_poly.pdbx_seq_one_letter_code
_entity_poly.pdbx_strand_id
1 'polypeptide(L)'
;MVREEYLRFLQTFNVDSTSINAKKIANIVLDNLEELTQLSTHQGQRIRRIIALAQPQWNEIRTDITIINSANSNDYQRIKQLKHMVVGPFRGFARAEEFNLDSQCVLIYGPNGTGKSSFCEALEYGLLGSVSEAETKRFRDQAEYLKNAHVNQFTPPHIIAKDANEDDVIVEPNASKYRFCFVEKNRIDNFSRIAAQAPSKQTELISTLFGLEAFTDYVRNFTTEIDERYIDIQGEKTKLLAQKRLELSSAEQIKINNIAELETITQEELALAQRYKNNFSFNLMVSEIIGTTDSLGAIHQLEKELQTPVPLKSNLTTSALDILINNIQVNINQLGLTH
;
A
#
# COMPACT_ATOMS: atom_id res chain seq x y z
N MET A 1 14.55 -21.38 -13.23
CA MET A 1 15.60 -20.36 -13.52
C MET A 1 15.89 -19.31 -12.43
N VAL A 2 14.91 -18.55 -11.91
CA VAL A 2 15.16 -17.39 -10.99
C VAL A 2 15.97 -17.75 -9.73
N ARG A 3 15.69 -18.89 -9.10
CA ARG A 3 16.39 -19.37 -7.90
C ARG A 3 17.89 -19.55 -8.13
N GLU A 4 18.26 -20.16 -9.26
CA GLU A 4 19.66 -20.42 -9.60
C GLU A 4 20.43 -19.13 -9.85
N GLU A 5 19.83 -18.20 -10.60
CA GLU A 5 20.46 -16.89 -10.82
C GLU A 5 20.55 -16.08 -9.53
N TYR A 6 19.57 -16.19 -8.64
CA TYR A 6 19.65 -15.57 -7.31
C TYR A 6 20.80 -16.16 -6.49
N LEU A 7 20.98 -17.49 -6.48
CA LEU A 7 22.12 -18.13 -5.82
C LEU A 7 23.46 -17.67 -6.40
N ARG A 8 23.59 -17.53 -7.72
CA ARG A 8 24.79 -16.98 -8.36
C ARG A 8 25.04 -15.52 -7.99
N PHE A 9 23.98 -14.71 -7.93
CA PHE A 9 24.07 -13.34 -7.41
C PHE A 9 24.58 -13.33 -5.96
N LEU A 10 24.08 -14.23 -5.10
CA LEU A 10 24.54 -14.33 -3.72
C LEU A 10 26.04 -14.70 -3.60
N GLN A 11 26.59 -15.46 -4.56
CA GLN A 11 28.03 -15.76 -4.61
C GLN A 11 28.86 -14.49 -4.82
N THR A 12 28.39 -13.56 -5.64
CA THR A 12 29.08 -12.26 -5.87
C THR A 12 28.72 -11.22 -4.81
N PHE A 13 27.66 -11.46 -4.03
CA PHE A 13 27.16 -10.56 -2.99
C PHE A 13 27.92 -10.67 -1.66
N ASN A 14 28.56 -11.82 -1.39
CA ASN A 14 29.28 -12.08 -0.15
C ASN A 14 30.69 -11.44 -0.13
N VAL A 15 30.74 -10.12 -0.27
CA VAL A 15 31.94 -9.30 -0.12
C VAL A 15 31.94 -8.66 1.27
N ASP A 16 33.12 -8.44 1.86
CA ASP A 16 33.27 -7.81 3.19
C ASP A 16 32.65 -6.41 3.29
N SER A 17 32.44 -5.73 2.16
CA SER A 17 31.79 -4.42 2.09
C SER A 17 30.27 -4.45 2.27
N THR A 18 29.63 -5.62 2.24
CA THR A 18 28.17 -5.75 2.27
C THR A 18 27.64 -5.64 3.70
N SER A 19 26.67 -4.76 3.92
CA SER A 19 26.10 -4.53 5.25
C SER A 19 25.41 -5.78 5.81
N ILE A 20 25.51 -5.98 7.12
CA ILE A 20 24.89 -7.10 7.84
C ILE A 20 23.37 -7.14 7.57
N ASN A 21 22.72 -5.98 7.56
CA ASN A 21 21.30 -5.86 7.30
C ASN A 21 20.93 -6.28 5.87
N ALA A 22 21.77 -5.97 4.88
CA ALA A 22 21.56 -6.41 3.51
C ALA A 22 21.69 -7.95 3.39
N LYS A 23 22.62 -8.57 4.12
CA LYS A 23 22.73 -10.05 4.18
C LYS A 23 21.49 -10.69 4.81
N LYS A 24 20.91 -10.09 5.85
CA LYS A 24 19.64 -10.55 6.44
C LYS A 24 18.49 -10.53 5.44
N ILE A 25 18.32 -9.43 4.71
CA ILE A 25 17.30 -9.33 3.66
C ILE A 25 17.53 -10.37 2.56
N ALA A 26 18.79 -10.55 2.14
CA ALA A 26 19.14 -11.55 1.15
C ALA A 26 18.74 -12.98 1.58
N ASN A 27 18.96 -13.32 2.85
CA ASN A 27 18.51 -14.60 3.40
C ASN A 27 16.98 -14.73 3.46
N ILE A 28 16.25 -13.68 3.83
CA ILE A 28 14.77 -13.69 3.77
C ILE A 28 14.28 -13.97 2.35
N VAL A 29 14.86 -13.29 1.35
CA VAL A 29 14.49 -13.46 -0.05
C VAL A 29 14.84 -14.86 -0.54
N LEU A 30 15.99 -15.40 -0.14
CA LEU A 30 16.40 -16.78 -0.49
C LEU A 30 15.41 -17.81 0.06
N ASP A 31 15.08 -17.70 1.35
CA ASP A 31 14.23 -18.66 2.06
C ASP A 31 12.75 -18.62 1.56
N ASN A 32 12.32 -17.48 1.01
CA ASN A 32 10.93 -17.26 0.57
C ASN A 32 10.80 -16.98 -0.93
N LEU A 33 11.78 -17.41 -1.73
CA LEU A 33 11.88 -17.04 -3.14
C LEU A 33 10.67 -17.49 -3.97
N GLU A 34 10.14 -18.69 -3.71
CA GLU A 34 8.95 -19.23 -4.40
C GLU A 34 7.67 -18.45 -4.10
N GLU A 35 7.54 -17.94 -2.87
CA GLU A 35 6.41 -17.09 -2.51
C GLU A 35 6.55 -15.72 -3.18
N LEU A 36 7.74 -15.12 -3.10
CA LEU A 36 8.01 -13.79 -3.64
C LEU A 36 7.91 -13.73 -5.18
N THR A 37 8.22 -14.81 -5.90
CA THR A 37 8.07 -14.86 -7.36
C THR A 37 6.61 -14.83 -7.82
N GLN A 38 5.69 -15.37 -7.01
CA GLN A 38 4.26 -15.36 -7.31
C GLN A 38 3.61 -13.98 -7.07
N LEU A 39 4.21 -13.17 -6.20
CA LEU A 39 3.72 -11.83 -5.87
C LEU A 39 4.05 -10.83 -6.98
N SER A 40 3.10 -9.93 -7.24
CA SER A 40 3.23 -8.86 -8.23
C SER A 40 3.78 -7.56 -7.61
N THR A 41 4.07 -6.57 -8.46
CA THR A 41 4.41 -5.20 -8.06
C THR A 41 3.22 -4.39 -7.53
N HIS A 42 1.99 -4.86 -7.73
CA HIS A 42 0.80 -4.10 -7.34
C HIS A 42 0.83 -3.81 -5.84
N GLN A 43 0.76 -2.53 -5.46
CA GLN A 43 0.77 -2.04 -4.08
C GLN A 43 1.98 -2.46 -3.22
N GLY A 44 3.11 -2.82 -3.84
CA GLY A 44 4.31 -3.23 -3.10
C GLY A 44 4.10 -4.52 -2.29
N GLN A 45 3.33 -5.48 -2.82
CA GLN A 45 3.08 -6.77 -2.16
C GLN A 45 4.35 -7.48 -1.69
N ARG A 46 5.38 -7.53 -2.55
CA ARG A 46 6.67 -8.15 -2.20
C ARG A 46 7.33 -7.50 -1.01
N ILE A 47 7.40 -6.17 -0.98
CA ILE A 47 8.06 -5.48 0.12
C ILE A 47 7.28 -5.62 1.42
N ARG A 48 5.95 -5.53 1.38
CA ARG A 48 5.09 -5.82 2.54
C ARG A 48 5.30 -7.23 3.07
N ARG A 49 5.46 -8.22 2.18
CA ARG A 49 5.71 -9.59 2.58
C ARG A 49 7.09 -9.77 3.23
N ILE A 50 8.13 -9.17 2.64
CA ILE A 50 9.47 -9.15 3.23
C ILE A 50 9.45 -8.52 4.63
N ILE A 51 8.74 -7.40 4.80
CA ILE A 51 8.60 -6.74 6.10
C ILE A 51 7.87 -7.61 7.11
N ALA A 52 6.77 -8.26 6.70
CA ALA A 52 6.03 -9.17 7.57
C ALA A 52 6.86 -10.38 8.02
N LEU A 53 7.78 -10.86 7.18
CA LEU A 53 8.75 -11.92 7.53
C LEU A 53 9.89 -11.39 8.42
N ALA A 54 10.33 -10.15 8.18
CA ALA A 54 11.44 -9.52 8.87
C ALA A 54 11.09 -9.06 10.29
N GLN A 55 9.95 -8.39 10.48
CA GLN A 55 9.57 -7.77 11.75
C GLN A 55 9.58 -8.70 12.98
N PRO A 56 9.00 -9.92 12.94
CA PRO A 56 8.93 -10.76 14.13
C PRO A 56 10.27 -11.34 14.56
N GLN A 57 11.20 -11.56 13.63
CA GLN A 57 12.43 -12.34 13.86
C GLN A 57 13.70 -11.62 13.41
N TRP A 58 13.68 -10.29 13.28
CA TRP A 58 14.79 -9.52 12.68
C TRP A 58 16.17 -9.84 13.27
N ASN A 59 16.23 -10.04 14.59
CA ASN A 59 17.47 -10.33 15.31
C ASN A 59 17.95 -11.77 15.12
N GLU A 60 17.04 -12.70 14.84
CA GLU A 60 17.30 -14.13 14.67
C GLU A 60 17.68 -14.50 13.23
N ILE A 61 17.44 -13.60 12.26
CA ILE A 61 17.80 -13.83 10.87
C ILE A 61 19.31 -13.99 10.73
N ARG A 62 19.68 -15.09 10.07
CA ARG A 62 21.06 -15.45 9.73
C ARG A 62 21.74 -14.32 8.97
N THR A 63 22.98 -14.03 9.33
CA THR A 63 23.83 -13.04 8.64
C THR A 63 24.77 -13.67 7.63
N ASP A 64 25.03 -14.96 7.78
CA ASP A 64 25.88 -15.73 6.89
C ASP A 64 25.05 -16.22 5.71
N ILE A 65 25.59 -16.08 4.51
CA ILE A 65 24.98 -16.57 3.29
C ILE A 65 25.62 -17.92 2.99
N THR A 66 25.01 -18.99 3.50
CA THR A 66 25.48 -20.35 3.26
C THR A 66 24.93 -20.84 1.92
N ILE A 67 25.71 -20.67 0.87
CA ILE A 67 25.40 -21.22 -0.45
C ILE A 67 25.86 -22.67 -0.43
N ILE A 68 24.93 -23.60 -0.20
CA ILE A 68 25.20 -25.01 -0.41
C ILE A 68 25.37 -25.20 -1.91
N ASN A 69 26.61 -25.13 -2.38
CA ASN A 69 26.93 -25.45 -3.77
C ASN A 69 26.70 -26.95 -3.94
N SER A 70 25.56 -27.34 -4.50
CA SER A 70 25.34 -28.72 -4.94
C SER A 70 26.23 -29.12 -6.13
N ALA A 71 27.09 -28.24 -6.63
CA ALA A 71 27.92 -28.49 -7.81
C ALA A 71 29.14 -27.54 -7.92
N ASN A 72 30.01 -27.52 -6.91
CA ASN A 72 31.39 -27.01 -7.07
C ASN A 72 32.42 -28.15 -6.89
N SER A 73 32.15 -29.32 -7.48
CA SER A 73 33.20 -30.29 -7.73
C SER A 73 33.84 -29.94 -9.07
N ASN A 74 35.01 -29.32 -9.04
CA ASN A 74 35.87 -28.99 -10.19
C ASN A 74 36.37 -30.24 -10.96
N ASP A 75 35.49 -31.19 -11.26
CA ASP A 75 35.79 -32.45 -11.94
C ASP A 75 34.64 -32.81 -12.91
N TYR A 76 34.17 -31.80 -13.66
CA TYR A 76 33.12 -32.00 -14.64
C TYR A 76 33.74 -32.44 -15.97
N GLN A 77 33.45 -33.68 -16.36
CA GLN A 77 33.78 -34.24 -17.67
C GLN A 77 33.22 -33.32 -18.77
N ARG A 78 34.09 -32.54 -19.41
CA ARG A 78 33.71 -31.55 -20.42
C ARG A 78 33.30 -32.27 -21.69
N ILE A 79 32.05 -32.08 -22.11
CA ILE A 79 31.58 -32.63 -23.38
C ILE A 79 32.24 -31.85 -24.52
N LYS A 80 32.81 -32.59 -25.46
CA LYS A 80 33.41 -32.07 -26.69
C LYS A 80 32.35 -31.96 -27.79
N GLN A 81 31.48 -32.97 -27.93
CA GLN A 81 30.51 -33.04 -29.03
C GLN A 81 29.32 -33.93 -28.67
N LEU A 82 28.10 -33.54 -29.07
CA LEU A 82 26.93 -34.43 -28.99
C LEU A 82 27.03 -35.52 -30.06
N LYS A 83 26.72 -36.76 -29.70
CA LYS A 83 26.83 -37.92 -30.61
C LYS A 83 25.46 -38.42 -31.03
N HIS A 84 24.54 -38.55 -30.08
CA HIS A 84 23.26 -39.21 -30.33
C HIS A 84 22.19 -38.69 -29.38
N MET A 85 20.94 -38.64 -29.83
CA MET A 85 19.79 -38.33 -29.00
C MET A 85 18.61 -39.25 -29.34
N VAL A 86 18.02 -39.85 -28.31
CA VAL A 86 16.73 -40.55 -28.40
C VAL A 86 15.68 -39.66 -27.76
N VAL A 87 14.59 -39.39 -28.47
CA VAL A 87 13.49 -38.56 -27.96
C VAL A 87 12.16 -39.22 -28.28
N GLY A 88 11.30 -39.34 -27.28
CA GLY A 88 9.90 -39.69 -27.49
C GLY A 88 9.37 -40.76 -26.54
N PRO A 89 8.07 -40.69 -26.15
CA PRO A 89 7.11 -39.64 -26.51
C PRO A 89 7.45 -38.27 -25.89
N PHE A 90 7.43 -37.20 -26.68
CA PHE A 90 7.79 -35.84 -26.25
C PHE A 90 7.24 -34.81 -27.25
N ARG A 91 6.38 -33.89 -26.81
CA ARG A 91 5.85 -32.79 -27.65
C ARG A 91 5.36 -33.29 -29.02
N GLY A 92 6.02 -32.93 -30.13
CA GLY A 92 5.68 -33.38 -31.49
C GLY A 92 5.97 -34.85 -31.81
N PHE A 93 6.69 -35.57 -30.96
CA PHE A 93 7.07 -36.97 -31.16
C PHE A 93 6.16 -37.91 -30.37
N ALA A 94 5.31 -38.67 -31.07
CA ALA A 94 4.41 -39.63 -30.43
C ALA A 94 5.08 -40.98 -30.09
N ARG A 95 6.20 -41.29 -30.76
CA ARG A 95 7.03 -42.48 -30.57
C ARG A 95 8.47 -42.05 -30.35
N ALA A 96 9.28 -42.96 -29.82
CA ALA A 96 10.73 -42.76 -29.75
C ALA A 96 11.30 -42.62 -31.16
N GLU A 97 12.06 -41.55 -31.37
CA GLU A 97 12.81 -41.25 -32.59
C GLU A 97 14.27 -41.07 -32.20
N GLU A 98 15.17 -41.57 -33.05
CA GLU A 98 16.60 -41.55 -32.82
C GLU A 98 17.28 -40.58 -33.79
N PHE A 99 18.18 -39.76 -33.27
CA PHE A 99 18.91 -38.75 -34.03
C PHE A 99 20.41 -38.95 -33.88
N ASN A 100 21.09 -39.12 -35.01
CA ASN A 100 22.55 -39.09 -35.07
C ASN A 100 23.03 -37.64 -35.13
N LEU A 101 23.83 -37.24 -34.13
CA LEU A 101 24.39 -35.90 -34.00
C LEU A 101 25.92 -35.89 -34.16
N ASP A 102 26.54 -37.02 -34.51
CA ASP A 102 27.99 -37.21 -34.62
C ASP A 102 28.59 -36.55 -35.88
N SER A 103 28.38 -35.25 -36.00
CA SER A 103 28.93 -34.37 -37.03
C SER A 103 29.23 -33.00 -36.43
N GLN A 104 30.18 -32.26 -37.03
CA GLN A 104 30.47 -30.88 -36.65
C GLN A 104 29.29 -29.94 -36.94
N CYS A 105 28.48 -30.28 -37.95
CA CYS A 105 27.28 -29.55 -38.32
C CYS A 105 26.17 -30.54 -38.65
N VAL A 106 25.04 -30.39 -37.97
CA VAL A 106 23.83 -31.19 -38.17
C VAL A 106 22.72 -30.23 -38.57
N LEU A 107 22.22 -30.37 -39.81
CA LEU A 107 21.12 -29.55 -40.32
C LEU A 107 19.82 -30.33 -40.18
N ILE A 108 18.89 -29.78 -39.40
CA ILE A 108 17.55 -30.34 -39.23
C ILE A 108 16.56 -29.51 -40.04
N TYR A 109 15.90 -30.15 -40.99
CA TYR A 109 14.93 -29.51 -41.88
C TYR A 109 13.68 -30.38 -42.04
N GLY A 110 12.60 -29.76 -42.50
CA GLY A 110 11.32 -30.41 -42.67
C GLY A 110 10.17 -29.40 -42.77
N PRO A 111 8.99 -29.79 -43.24
CA PRO A 111 7.80 -28.94 -43.28
C PRO A 111 7.41 -28.35 -41.92
N ASN A 112 6.57 -27.31 -41.91
CA ASN A 112 6.04 -26.77 -40.66
C ASN A 112 5.19 -27.82 -39.93
N GLY A 113 5.33 -27.91 -38.61
CA GLY A 113 4.61 -28.89 -37.78
C GLY A 113 5.26 -30.27 -37.68
N THR A 114 6.39 -30.55 -38.34
CA THR A 114 7.03 -31.88 -38.30
C THR A 114 7.97 -32.10 -37.09
N GLY A 115 7.78 -31.37 -35.99
CA GLY A 115 8.56 -31.57 -34.77
C GLY A 115 9.95 -30.93 -34.72
N LYS A 116 10.32 -30.05 -35.66
CA LYS A 116 11.62 -29.33 -35.60
C LYS A 116 11.81 -28.54 -34.30
N SER A 117 10.78 -27.78 -33.89
CA SER A 117 10.81 -27.07 -32.61
C SER A 117 10.84 -28.04 -31.43
N SER A 118 10.10 -29.14 -31.52
CA SER A 118 10.11 -30.20 -30.50
C SER A 118 11.46 -30.89 -30.36
N PHE A 119 12.24 -31.02 -31.44
CA PHE A 119 13.61 -31.50 -31.38
C PHE A 119 14.48 -30.53 -30.56
N CYS A 120 14.38 -29.23 -30.85
CA CYS A 120 15.14 -28.21 -30.11
C CYS A 120 14.73 -28.17 -28.63
N GLU A 121 13.43 -28.25 -28.33
CA GLU A 121 12.91 -28.31 -26.96
C GLU A 121 13.36 -29.59 -26.22
N ALA A 122 13.45 -30.74 -26.91
CA ALA A 122 13.97 -31.97 -26.33
C ALA A 122 15.46 -31.85 -26.01
N LEU A 123 16.23 -31.27 -26.93
CA LEU A 123 17.64 -31.00 -26.72
C LEU A 123 17.85 -30.03 -25.54
N GLU A 124 17.04 -28.96 -25.48
CA GLU A 124 17.02 -27.99 -24.39
C GLU A 124 16.69 -28.66 -23.06
N TYR A 125 15.64 -29.48 -23.01
CA TYR A 125 15.27 -30.21 -21.81
C TYR A 125 16.34 -31.21 -21.36
N GLY A 126 16.93 -31.97 -22.28
CA GLY A 126 17.97 -32.96 -21.95
C GLY A 126 19.27 -32.32 -21.46
N LEU A 127 19.61 -31.12 -21.95
CA LEU A 127 20.80 -30.40 -21.50
C LEU A 127 20.54 -29.51 -20.28
N LEU A 128 19.41 -28.82 -20.17
CA LEU A 128 19.15 -27.83 -19.13
C LEU A 128 18.27 -28.36 -17.99
N GLY A 129 17.44 -29.37 -18.27
CA GLY A 129 16.42 -29.89 -17.33
C GLY A 129 15.09 -29.13 -17.39
N SER A 130 15.03 -28.04 -18.15
CA SER A 130 13.80 -27.27 -18.39
C SER A 130 13.78 -26.72 -19.82
N VAL A 131 12.60 -26.27 -20.26
CA VAL A 131 12.39 -25.62 -21.55
C VAL A 131 11.94 -24.19 -21.29
N SER A 132 12.64 -23.20 -21.85
CA SER A 132 12.35 -21.78 -21.66
C SER A 132 10.90 -21.40 -21.99
N GLU A 133 10.33 -21.96 -23.05
CA GLU A 133 8.94 -21.69 -23.44
C GLU A 133 7.91 -22.33 -22.48
N ALA A 134 8.28 -23.41 -21.80
CA ALA A 134 7.47 -24.03 -20.74
C ALA A 134 7.44 -23.18 -19.46
N GLU A 135 8.52 -22.44 -19.15
CA GLU A 135 8.58 -21.53 -18.01
C GLU A 135 7.80 -20.22 -18.25
N THR A 136 7.80 -19.72 -19.49
CA THR A 136 7.21 -18.43 -19.86
C THR A 136 5.68 -18.46 -19.86
N LYS A 137 5.11 -19.56 -20.36
CA LYS A 137 3.67 -19.81 -20.29
C LYS A 137 3.41 -20.39 -18.92
N ARG A 138 2.71 -19.67 -18.04
CA ARG A 138 2.38 -20.05 -16.65
C ARG A 138 1.55 -21.34 -16.52
N PHE A 139 2.02 -22.45 -17.06
CA PHE A 139 1.42 -23.76 -16.89
C PHE A 139 1.61 -24.17 -15.44
N ARG A 140 0.52 -24.60 -14.79
CA ARG A 140 0.56 -25.11 -13.41
C ARG A 140 1.36 -26.41 -13.32
N ASP A 141 1.52 -27.12 -14.45
CA ASP A 141 2.29 -28.35 -14.56
C ASP A 141 3.19 -28.30 -15.81
N GLN A 142 4.51 -28.14 -15.60
CA GLN A 142 5.49 -28.17 -16.69
C GLN A 142 5.52 -29.53 -17.40
N ALA A 143 5.19 -30.61 -16.69
CA ALA A 143 5.13 -31.94 -17.29
C ALA A 143 3.99 -32.06 -18.29
N GLU A 144 2.90 -31.31 -18.13
CA GLU A 144 1.80 -31.26 -19.11
C GLU A 144 2.25 -30.66 -20.44
N TYR A 145 3.08 -29.61 -20.40
CA TYR A 145 3.59 -28.97 -21.61
C TYR A 145 4.45 -29.91 -22.46
N LEU A 146 5.25 -30.78 -21.81
CA LEU A 146 6.20 -31.69 -22.45
C LEU A 146 5.56 -32.96 -23.00
N LYS A 147 4.35 -33.30 -22.54
CA LYS A 147 3.60 -34.47 -23.04
C LYS A 147 3.30 -34.32 -24.53
N ASN A 148 3.37 -35.43 -25.24
CA ASN A 148 2.86 -35.48 -26.60
C ASN A 148 1.33 -35.35 -26.59
N ALA A 149 0.79 -34.53 -27.49
CA ALA A 149 -0.63 -34.23 -27.55
C ALA A 149 -1.53 -35.45 -27.90
N HIS A 150 -0.99 -36.47 -28.56
CA HIS A 150 -1.74 -37.63 -29.03
C HIS A 150 -1.68 -38.80 -28.05
N VAL A 151 -0.51 -39.09 -27.46
CA VAL A 151 -0.35 -40.22 -26.51
C VAL A 151 -0.43 -39.79 -25.05
N ASN A 152 -0.46 -38.48 -24.76
CA ASN A 152 -0.52 -37.91 -23.42
C ASN A 152 0.56 -38.45 -22.46
N GLN A 153 1.72 -38.77 -23.02
CA GLN A 153 2.88 -39.30 -22.33
C GLN A 153 4.11 -38.45 -22.63
N PHE A 154 5.06 -38.48 -21.70
CA PHE A 154 6.35 -37.82 -21.79
C PHE A 154 7.43 -38.80 -21.33
N THR A 155 8.50 -38.91 -22.10
CA THR A 155 9.73 -39.62 -21.73
C THR A 155 10.90 -38.65 -21.90
N PRO A 156 11.74 -38.45 -20.87
CA PRO A 156 12.93 -37.61 -20.96
C PRO A 156 13.82 -38.06 -22.14
N PRO A 157 14.36 -37.11 -22.92
CA PRO A 157 15.29 -37.44 -23.98
C PRO A 157 16.59 -37.99 -23.40
N HIS A 158 17.14 -39.01 -24.07
CA HIS A 158 18.41 -39.61 -23.71
C HIS A 158 19.50 -39.12 -24.67
N ILE A 159 20.48 -38.39 -24.15
CA ILE A 159 21.55 -37.77 -24.94
C ILE A 159 22.88 -38.45 -24.62
N ILE A 160 23.59 -38.87 -25.67
CA ILE A 160 24.96 -39.38 -25.60
C ILE A 160 25.88 -38.35 -26.25
N ALA A 161 27.00 -38.10 -25.61
CA ALA A 161 28.02 -37.19 -26.10
C ALA A 161 29.42 -37.80 -25.99
N LYS A 162 30.39 -37.19 -26.66
CA LYS A 162 31.81 -37.51 -26.55
C LYS A 162 32.47 -36.54 -25.58
N ASP A 163 33.26 -37.05 -24.65
CA ASP A 163 34.08 -36.23 -23.77
C ASP A 163 35.40 -35.80 -24.44
N ALA A 164 36.32 -35.25 -23.64
CA ALA A 164 37.65 -34.84 -24.13
C ALA A 164 38.52 -36.02 -24.59
N ASN A 165 38.28 -37.22 -24.06
CA ASN A 165 38.99 -38.45 -24.40
C ASN A 165 38.32 -39.22 -25.56
N GLU A 166 37.24 -38.66 -26.12
CA GLU A 166 36.40 -39.28 -27.15
C GLU A 166 35.58 -40.49 -26.66
N ASP A 167 35.44 -40.63 -25.34
CA ASP A 167 34.60 -41.65 -24.73
C ASP A 167 33.13 -41.23 -24.74
N ASP A 168 32.25 -42.22 -24.94
CA ASP A 168 30.80 -42.01 -24.91
C ASP A 168 30.33 -41.81 -23.46
N VAL A 169 29.72 -40.65 -23.20
CA VAL A 169 29.16 -40.28 -21.90
C VAL A 169 27.69 -39.94 -22.02
N ILE A 170 26.90 -40.38 -21.04
CA ILE A 170 25.50 -39.98 -20.90
C ILE A 170 25.47 -38.54 -20.38
N VAL A 171 24.66 -37.70 -21.02
CA VAL A 171 24.56 -36.29 -20.64
C VAL A 171 23.48 -36.13 -19.58
N GLU A 172 23.91 -35.77 -18.37
CA GLU A 172 23.01 -35.36 -17.31
C GLU A 172 22.61 -33.87 -17.48
N PRO A 173 21.33 -33.52 -17.25
CA PRO A 173 20.88 -32.14 -17.31
C PRO A 173 21.65 -31.24 -16.34
N ASN A 174 22.22 -30.15 -16.86
CA ASN A 174 22.94 -29.16 -16.08
C ASN A 174 22.82 -27.77 -16.72
N ALA A 175 21.85 -26.98 -16.22
CA ALA A 175 21.62 -25.62 -16.67
C ALA A 175 22.88 -24.73 -16.56
N SER A 176 23.68 -24.87 -15.50
CA SER A 176 24.89 -24.05 -15.32
C SER A 176 25.95 -24.32 -16.39
N LYS A 177 26.04 -25.55 -16.90
CA LYS A 177 27.05 -25.94 -17.90
C LYS A 177 26.63 -25.60 -19.33
N TYR A 178 25.36 -25.86 -19.67
CA TYR A 178 24.92 -25.86 -21.08
C TYR A 178 24.05 -24.66 -21.46
N ARG A 179 23.74 -23.76 -20.53
CA ARG A 179 22.88 -22.59 -20.77
C ARG A 179 23.35 -21.67 -21.91
N PHE A 180 24.65 -21.59 -22.18
CA PHE A 180 25.20 -20.82 -23.29
C PHE A 180 25.37 -21.61 -24.60
N CYS A 181 25.00 -22.89 -24.62
CA CYS A 181 25.06 -23.73 -25.83
C CYS A 181 23.87 -23.49 -26.77
N PHE A 182 22.79 -22.87 -26.29
CA PHE A 182 21.60 -22.57 -27.08
C PHE A 182 21.63 -21.13 -27.58
N VAL A 183 21.73 -21.00 -28.89
CA VAL A 183 21.82 -19.71 -29.57
C VAL A 183 20.71 -19.61 -30.59
N GLU A 184 19.74 -18.73 -30.33
CA GLU A 184 18.64 -18.47 -31.26
C GLU A 184 19.04 -17.35 -32.23
N LYS A 185 18.75 -17.52 -33.52
CA LYS A 185 19.03 -16.52 -34.55
C LYS A 185 18.44 -15.15 -34.21
N ASN A 186 17.17 -15.10 -33.81
CA ASN A 186 16.49 -13.84 -33.50
C ASN A 186 17.16 -13.12 -32.31
N ARG A 187 17.67 -13.87 -31.32
CA ARG A 187 18.39 -13.30 -30.17
C ARG A 187 19.69 -12.61 -30.61
N ILE A 188 20.46 -13.21 -31.53
CA ILE A 188 21.65 -12.58 -32.11
C ILE A 188 21.26 -11.37 -32.99
N ASP A 189 20.31 -11.55 -33.90
CA ASP A 189 19.91 -10.51 -34.85
C ASP A 189 19.41 -9.25 -34.11
N ASN A 190 18.60 -9.43 -33.07
CA ASN A 190 18.11 -8.32 -32.24
C ASN A 190 19.25 -7.65 -31.45
N PHE A 191 20.18 -8.44 -30.91
CA PHE A 191 21.36 -7.91 -30.20
C PHE A 191 22.31 -7.14 -31.13
N SER A 192 22.48 -7.56 -32.39
CA SER A 192 23.34 -6.89 -33.37
C SER A 192 22.94 -5.41 -33.60
N ARG A 193 21.69 -5.06 -33.32
CA ARG A 193 21.13 -3.72 -33.47
C ARG A 193 20.99 -2.96 -32.14
N ILE A 194 21.65 -3.41 -31.07
CA ILE A 194 21.51 -2.86 -29.72
C ILE A 194 21.85 -1.37 -29.63
N ALA A 195 22.88 -0.91 -30.34
CA ALA A 195 23.32 0.49 -30.29
C ALA A 195 22.26 1.49 -30.77
N ALA A 196 21.31 1.04 -31.60
CA ALA A 196 20.21 1.87 -32.10
C ALA A 196 18.97 1.86 -31.18
N GLN A 197 18.98 1.10 -30.08
CA GLN A 197 17.85 1.00 -29.15
C GLN A 197 18.02 1.93 -27.94
N ALA A 198 16.91 2.32 -27.32
CA ALA A 198 16.91 3.06 -26.05
C ALA A 198 17.49 2.24 -24.89
N PRO A 199 18.05 2.87 -23.83
CA PRO A 199 18.72 2.15 -22.74
C PRO A 199 17.90 1.04 -22.07
N SER A 200 16.60 1.27 -21.84
CA SER A 200 15.71 0.26 -21.24
C SER A 200 15.60 -1.02 -22.07
N LYS A 201 15.57 -0.86 -23.40
CA LYS A 201 15.49 -1.94 -24.37
C LYS A 201 16.86 -2.58 -24.64
N GLN A 202 17.95 -1.83 -24.48
CA GLN A 202 19.30 -2.42 -24.47
C GLN A 202 19.45 -3.42 -23.32
N THR A 203 19.03 -3.04 -22.11
CA THR A 203 19.04 -3.95 -20.94
C THR A 203 18.19 -5.18 -21.18
N GLU A 204 17.00 -5.02 -21.78
CA GLU A 204 16.13 -6.15 -22.14
C GLU A 204 16.81 -7.09 -23.14
N LEU A 205 17.39 -6.58 -24.22
CA LEU A 205 18.10 -7.38 -25.23
C LEU A 205 19.32 -8.12 -24.65
N ILE A 206 20.04 -7.49 -23.72
CA ILE A 206 21.14 -8.14 -22.98
C ILE A 206 20.58 -9.29 -22.14
N SER A 207 19.52 -9.04 -21.37
CA SER A 207 18.86 -10.08 -20.58
C SER A 207 18.39 -11.24 -21.44
N THR A 208 17.78 -10.98 -22.60
CA THR A 208 17.38 -12.00 -23.57
C THR A 208 18.56 -12.76 -24.14
N LEU A 209 19.65 -12.09 -24.54
CA LEU A 209 20.85 -12.75 -25.05
C LEU A 209 21.48 -13.68 -24.00
N PHE A 210 21.50 -13.24 -22.75
CA PHE A 210 22.01 -14.05 -21.65
C PHE A 210 20.91 -14.84 -20.94
N GLY A 211 19.70 -15.03 -21.48
CA GLY A 211 18.66 -15.85 -20.83
C GLY A 211 18.34 -15.44 -19.38
N LEU A 212 18.52 -14.17 -19.03
CA LEU A 212 18.27 -13.61 -17.70
C LEU A 212 16.89 -12.91 -17.62
N GLU A 213 16.00 -13.14 -18.58
CA GLU A 213 14.70 -12.44 -18.67
C GLU A 213 13.89 -12.60 -17.38
N ALA A 214 13.61 -13.84 -16.97
CA ALA A 214 12.81 -14.09 -15.76
C ALA A 214 13.45 -13.53 -14.49
N PHE A 215 14.80 -13.53 -14.40
CA PHE A 215 15.51 -12.94 -13.27
C PHE A 215 15.46 -11.40 -13.32
N THR A 216 15.61 -10.81 -14.50
CA THR A 216 15.54 -9.36 -14.70
C THR A 216 14.13 -8.85 -14.39
N ASP A 217 13.11 -9.56 -14.85
CA ASP A 217 11.72 -9.26 -14.53
C ASP A 217 11.44 -9.46 -13.03
N TYR A 218 12.03 -10.49 -12.41
CA TYR A 218 11.95 -10.66 -10.97
C TYR A 218 12.53 -9.46 -10.23
N VAL A 219 13.74 -9.01 -10.56
CA VAL A 219 14.41 -7.86 -9.90
C VAL A 219 13.69 -6.54 -10.16
N ARG A 220 13.23 -6.29 -11.40
CA ARG A 220 12.48 -5.07 -11.77
C ARG A 220 11.19 -4.91 -10.97
N ASN A 221 10.64 -6.00 -10.46
CA ASN A 221 9.39 -6.03 -9.72
C ASN A 221 9.55 -5.77 -8.20
N PHE A 222 10.71 -5.30 -7.75
CA PHE A 222 10.91 -4.77 -6.40
C PHE A 222 10.67 -3.26 -6.35
N THR A 223 10.19 -2.75 -5.22
CA THR A 223 10.09 -1.31 -4.98
C THR A 223 11.48 -0.70 -4.83
N THR A 224 11.69 0.50 -5.39
CA THR A 224 12.97 1.20 -5.35
C THR A 224 13.37 1.63 -3.95
N GLU A 225 12.38 1.97 -3.12
CA GLU A 225 12.58 2.47 -1.77
C GLU A 225 11.63 1.76 -0.79
N ILE A 226 12.05 1.70 0.47
CA ILE A 226 11.26 1.17 1.59
C ILE A 226 11.00 2.36 2.52
N ASP A 227 9.81 2.96 2.40
CA ASP A 227 9.41 4.16 3.13
C ASP A 227 8.35 3.87 4.22
N GLU A 228 7.90 4.93 4.88
CA GLU A 228 6.89 4.90 5.95
C GLU A 228 5.54 4.27 5.51
N ARG A 229 5.31 4.08 4.20
CA ARG A 229 4.10 3.42 3.69
C ARG A 229 4.12 1.92 3.93
N TYR A 230 5.29 1.36 4.15
CA TYR A 230 5.50 -0.08 4.31
C TYR A 230 5.94 -0.46 5.73
N ILE A 231 6.68 0.42 6.41
CA ILE A 231 7.18 0.20 7.77
C ILE A 231 6.75 1.35 8.68
N ASP A 232 6.10 1.04 9.80
CA ASP A 232 5.84 2.05 10.84
C ASP A 232 7.12 2.36 11.62
N ILE A 233 7.63 3.59 11.46
CA ILE A 233 8.87 4.06 12.11
C ILE A 233 8.56 4.80 13.42
N GLN A 234 7.32 5.28 13.59
CA GLN A 234 6.94 6.12 14.74
C GLN A 234 6.28 5.31 15.86
N GLY A 235 5.58 4.23 15.50
CA GLY A 235 4.83 3.39 16.41
C GLY A 235 3.43 3.96 16.68
N GLU A 236 2.40 3.15 16.44
CA GLU A 236 1.00 3.52 16.70
C GLU A 236 0.76 4.08 18.11
N LYS A 237 1.40 3.51 19.13
CA LYS A 237 1.29 3.96 20.52
C LYS A 237 1.86 5.36 20.73
N THR A 238 2.92 5.74 20.01
CA THR A 238 3.51 7.08 20.08
C THR A 238 2.55 8.11 19.49
N LYS A 239 1.91 7.78 18.35
CA LYS A 239 0.88 8.64 17.73
C LYS A 239 -0.33 8.82 18.65
N LEU A 240 -0.81 7.72 19.24
CA LEU A 240 -1.92 7.75 20.18
C LEU A 240 -1.59 8.58 21.43
N LEU A 241 -0.38 8.42 21.96
CA LEU A 241 0.08 9.20 23.11
C LEU A 241 0.16 10.70 22.79
N ALA A 242 0.65 11.08 21.60
CA ALA A 242 0.70 12.47 21.17
C ALA A 242 -0.70 13.09 21.05
N GLN A 243 -1.66 12.36 20.46
CA GLN A 243 -3.07 12.79 20.41
C GLN A 243 -3.66 12.98 21.81
N LYS A 244 -3.46 12.01 22.71
CA LYS A 244 -3.96 12.10 24.10
C LYS A 244 -3.37 13.27 24.88
N ARG A 245 -2.09 13.59 24.66
CA ARG A 245 -1.44 14.78 25.26
C ARG A 245 -2.06 16.08 24.77
N LEU A 246 -2.42 16.15 23.48
CA LEU A 246 -3.05 17.34 22.89
C LEU A 246 -4.48 17.51 23.42
N GLU A 247 -5.26 16.44 23.50
CA GLU A 247 -6.60 16.43 24.12
C GLU A 247 -6.55 16.87 25.59
N LEU A 248 -5.55 16.41 26.35
CA LEU A 248 -5.40 16.77 27.75
C LEU A 248 -5.04 18.25 27.91
N SER A 249 -4.10 18.75 27.11
CA SER A 249 -3.69 20.15 27.15
C SER A 249 -4.85 21.11 26.81
N SER A 250 -5.69 20.76 25.83
CA SER A 250 -6.85 21.60 25.49
C SER A 250 -7.90 21.59 26.59
N ALA A 251 -8.15 20.43 27.22
CA ALA A 251 -9.07 20.32 28.36
C ALA A 251 -8.58 21.14 29.57
N GLU A 252 -7.27 21.14 29.84
CA GLU A 252 -6.67 21.97 30.90
C GLU A 252 -6.85 23.47 30.63
N GLN A 253 -6.65 23.91 29.38
CA GLN A 253 -6.88 25.32 29.00
C GLN A 253 -8.34 25.73 29.16
N ILE A 254 -9.29 24.89 28.74
CA ILE A 254 -10.73 25.14 28.92
C ILE A 254 -11.05 25.29 30.41
N LYS A 255 -10.52 24.40 31.25
CA LYS A 255 -10.72 24.48 32.70
C LYS A 255 -10.18 25.80 33.27
N ILE A 256 -8.99 26.21 32.88
CA ILE A 256 -8.39 27.48 33.35
C ILE A 256 -9.24 28.67 32.90
N ASN A 257 -9.67 28.70 31.64
CA ASN A 257 -10.50 29.78 31.11
C ASN A 257 -11.86 29.84 31.81
N ASN A 258 -12.53 28.71 32.02
CA ASN A 258 -13.81 28.66 32.72
C ASN A 258 -13.69 29.16 34.17
N ILE A 259 -12.59 28.82 34.87
CA ILE A 259 -12.33 29.34 36.23
C ILE A 259 -12.19 30.87 36.20
N ALA A 260 -11.42 31.40 35.25
CA ALA A 260 -11.23 32.84 35.10
C ALA A 260 -12.55 33.56 34.75
N GLU A 261 -13.36 33.00 33.84
CA GLU A 261 -14.69 33.52 33.50
C GLU A 261 -15.63 33.55 34.71
N LEU A 262 -15.66 32.47 35.51
CA LEU A 262 -16.45 32.44 36.74
C LEU A 262 -16.01 33.53 37.74
N GLU A 263 -14.70 33.74 37.92
CA GLU A 263 -14.20 34.83 38.76
C GLU A 263 -14.66 36.20 38.23
N THR A 264 -14.63 36.39 36.92
CA THR A 264 -15.07 37.63 36.27
C THR A 264 -16.57 37.87 36.51
N ILE A 265 -17.40 36.85 36.30
CA ILE A 265 -18.85 36.89 36.55
C ILE A 265 -19.12 37.24 38.01
N THR A 266 -18.43 36.60 38.97
CA THR A 266 -18.64 36.92 40.40
C THR A 266 -18.27 38.36 40.74
N GLN A 267 -17.25 38.94 40.10
CA GLN A 267 -16.90 40.35 40.28
C GLN A 267 -17.96 41.28 39.68
N GLU A 268 -18.47 40.95 38.48
CA GLU A 268 -19.54 41.70 37.83
C GLU A 268 -20.85 41.66 38.63
N GLU A 269 -21.22 40.50 39.15
CA GLU A 269 -22.38 40.31 40.03
C GLU A 269 -22.27 41.16 41.30
N LEU A 270 -21.10 41.15 41.95
CA LEU A 270 -20.85 41.98 43.14
C LEU A 270 -20.91 43.47 42.81
N ALA A 271 -20.29 43.90 41.72
CA ALA A 271 -20.29 45.30 41.30
C ALA A 271 -21.70 45.78 40.96
N LEU A 272 -22.51 44.95 40.30
CA LEU A 272 -23.89 45.24 39.96
C LEU A 272 -24.78 45.34 41.21
N ALA A 273 -24.63 44.40 42.15
CA ALA A 273 -25.37 44.41 43.42
C ALA A 273 -25.05 45.66 44.27
N GLN A 274 -23.77 46.05 44.33
CA GLN A 274 -23.33 47.25 45.05
C GLN A 274 -23.86 48.54 44.42
N ARG A 275 -23.96 48.61 43.09
CA ARG A 275 -24.57 49.76 42.39
C ARG A 275 -26.06 49.90 42.70
N TYR A 276 -26.75 48.79 42.93
CA TYR A 276 -28.17 48.80 43.29
C TYR A 276 -28.37 49.30 44.73
N LYS A 277 -27.72 48.65 45.71
CA LYS A 277 -27.77 49.04 47.14
C LYS A 277 -26.47 48.64 47.85
N ASN A 278 -26.03 49.47 48.80
CA ASN A 278 -24.86 49.16 49.64
C ASN A 278 -25.10 47.90 50.50
N ASN A 279 -24.08 47.04 50.60
CA ASN A 279 -24.10 45.76 51.33
C ASN A 279 -25.22 44.79 50.90
N PHE A 280 -25.62 44.82 49.63
CA PHE A 280 -26.62 43.92 49.07
C PHE A 280 -25.94 42.79 48.28
N SER A 281 -26.47 41.56 48.36
CA SER A 281 -25.97 40.45 47.55
C SER A 281 -26.68 40.39 46.21
N PHE A 282 -26.01 39.82 45.19
CA PHE A 282 -26.57 39.71 43.84
C PHE A 282 -27.87 38.89 43.82
N ASN A 283 -27.93 37.75 44.52
CA ASN A 283 -29.15 36.94 44.61
C ASN A 283 -30.32 37.69 45.25
N LEU A 284 -30.05 38.50 46.28
CA LEU A 284 -31.07 39.33 46.90
C LEU A 284 -31.55 40.43 45.94
N MET A 285 -30.64 41.07 45.20
CA MET A 285 -30.98 42.06 44.15
C MET A 285 -31.92 41.45 43.12
N VAL A 286 -31.57 40.28 42.58
CA VAL A 286 -32.40 39.58 41.58
C VAL A 286 -33.78 39.27 42.14
N SER A 287 -33.85 38.74 43.37
CA SER A 287 -35.11 38.42 44.03
C SER A 287 -35.99 39.65 44.29
N GLU A 288 -35.39 40.81 44.58
CA GLU A 288 -36.13 42.05 44.83
C GLU A 288 -36.64 42.68 43.53
N ILE A 289 -35.80 42.69 42.48
CA ILE A 289 -36.13 43.34 41.20
C ILE A 289 -37.11 42.49 40.39
N ILE A 290 -36.81 41.21 40.22
CA ILE A 290 -37.56 40.29 39.35
C ILE A 290 -38.68 39.60 40.14
N GLY A 291 -38.47 39.35 41.43
CA GLY A 291 -39.39 38.61 42.30
C GLY A 291 -38.92 37.19 42.57
N THR A 292 -39.66 36.50 43.44
CA THR A 292 -39.49 35.07 43.72
C THR A 292 -40.78 34.33 43.39
N THR A 293 -40.77 33.00 43.51
CA THR A 293 -41.99 32.17 43.36
C THR A 293 -43.14 32.64 44.26
N ASP A 294 -42.83 33.24 45.41
CA ASP A 294 -43.80 33.62 46.43
C ASP A 294 -44.02 35.13 46.56
N SER A 295 -43.26 35.96 45.83
CA SER A 295 -43.35 37.42 45.92
C SER A 295 -43.16 38.12 44.57
N LEU A 296 -44.04 39.08 44.27
CA LEU A 296 -43.95 39.90 43.05
C LEU A 296 -42.77 40.87 43.18
N GLY A 297 -41.87 40.87 42.19
CA GLY A 297 -40.71 41.77 42.15
C GLY A 297 -41.08 43.23 41.93
N ALA A 298 -40.14 44.11 42.25
CA ALA A 298 -40.30 45.56 42.13
C ALA A 298 -40.69 46.01 40.72
N ILE A 299 -40.18 45.37 39.67
CA ILE A 299 -40.56 45.70 38.28
C ILE A 299 -42.06 45.43 38.05
N HIS A 300 -42.55 44.25 38.43
CA HIS A 300 -43.96 43.90 38.28
C HIS A 300 -44.87 44.76 39.16
N GLN A 301 -44.41 45.15 40.35
CA GLN A 301 -45.15 46.07 41.21
C GLN A 301 -45.26 47.46 40.58
N LEU A 302 -44.16 48.01 40.06
CA LEU A 302 -44.13 49.30 39.37
C LEU A 302 -44.96 49.30 38.08
N GLU A 303 -44.92 48.22 37.30
CA GLU A 303 -45.78 48.06 36.12
C GLU A 303 -47.26 48.04 36.50
N LYS A 304 -47.61 47.35 37.59
CA LYS A 304 -48.98 47.34 38.10
C LYS A 304 -49.42 48.72 38.59
N GLU A 305 -48.53 49.47 39.24
CA GLU A 305 -48.79 50.86 39.66
C GLU A 305 -48.96 51.79 38.44
N LEU A 306 -48.12 51.67 37.42
CA LEU A 306 -48.23 52.43 36.17
C LEU A 306 -49.54 52.16 35.43
N GLN A 307 -50.12 50.96 35.58
CA GLN A 307 -51.42 50.61 35.01
C GLN A 307 -52.61 51.09 35.85
N THR A 308 -52.39 51.60 37.06
CA THR A 308 -53.49 52.19 37.84
C THR A 308 -53.87 53.58 37.30
N PRO A 309 -55.17 53.87 37.10
CA PRO A 309 -55.61 55.16 36.60
C PRO A 309 -55.29 56.26 37.62
N VAL A 310 -54.76 57.39 37.14
CA VAL A 310 -54.42 58.55 37.99
C VAL A 310 -55.68 58.99 38.76
N PRO A 311 -55.64 59.12 40.10
CA PRO A 311 -56.82 59.49 40.87
C PRO A 311 -57.33 60.87 40.45
N LEU A 312 -58.64 60.97 40.20
CA LEU A 312 -59.32 62.22 39.84
C LEU A 312 -59.15 63.23 40.97
N LYS A 313 -58.40 64.32 40.73
CA LYS A 313 -58.17 65.40 41.72
C LYS A 313 -59.40 66.28 41.99
N SER A 314 -60.49 66.12 41.23
CA SER A 314 -61.75 66.83 41.40
C SER A 314 -62.85 66.07 40.64
N ASN A 315 -64.00 65.81 41.28
CA ASN A 315 -65.17 65.11 40.71
C ASN A 315 -65.96 65.98 39.71
N LEU A 316 -65.29 66.81 38.91
CA LEU A 316 -65.91 67.60 37.85
C LEU A 316 -65.77 66.87 36.52
N THR A 317 -66.87 66.31 36.01
CA THR A 317 -66.93 65.74 34.66
C THR A 317 -67.23 66.85 33.64
N THR A 318 -66.74 66.71 32.40
CA THR A 318 -67.06 67.64 31.29
C THR A 318 -68.56 67.78 31.08
N SER A 319 -69.33 66.70 31.27
CA SER A 319 -70.79 66.72 31.24
C SER A 319 -71.41 67.63 32.31
N ALA A 320 -70.85 67.66 33.52
CA ALA A 320 -71.32 68.55 34.58
C ALA A 320 -70.99 70.01 34.25
N LEU A 321 -69.85 70.26 33.62
CA LEU A 321 -69.44 71.59 33.16
C LEU A 321 -70.35 72.09 32.02
N ASP A 322 -70.69 71.23 31.05
CA ASP A 322 -71.60 71.56 29.95
C ASP A 322 -73.02 71.82 30.43
N ILE A 323 -73.51 71.09 31.44
CA ILE A 323 -74.79 71.39 32.09
C ILE A 323 -74.74 72.78 32.74
N LEU A 324 -73.63 73.11 33.40
CA LEU A 324 -73.45 74.41 34.06
C LEU A 324 -73.35 75.55 33.06
N ILE A 325 -72.64 75.35 31.94
CA ILE A 325 -72.55 76.29 30.82
C ILE A 325 -73.93 76.49 30.18
N ASN A 326 -74.66 75.41 29.88
CA ASN A 326 -76.01 75.51 29.33
C ASN A 326 -76.97 76.23 30.29
N ASN A 327 -76.90 75.95 31.59
CA ASN A 327 -77.71 76.66 32.58
C ASN A 327 -77.35 78.16 32.66
N ILE A 328 -76.06 78.50 32.56
CA ILE A 328 -75.62 79.92 32.48
C ILE A 328 -76.16 80.56 31.20
N GLN A 329 -76.09 79.87 30.06
CA GLN A 329 -76.51 80.40 28.76
C GLN A 329 -78.03 80.57 28.66
N VAL A 330 -78.80 79.66 29.26
CA VAL A 330 -80.26 79.80 29.43
C VAL A 330 -80.58 80.97 30.35
N ASN A 331 -79.88 81.13 31.47
CA ASN A 331 -80.08 82.27 32.39
C ASN A 331 -79.70 83.62 31.75
N ILE A 332 -78.63 83.67 30.96
CA ILE A 332 -78.23 84.88 30.21
C ILE A 332 -79.28 85.25 29.16
N ASN A 333 -79.84 84.27 28.44
CA ASN A 333 -80.91 84.52 27.48
C ASN A 333 -82.23 84.98 28.15
N GLN A 334 -82.49 84.59 29.40
CA GLN A 334 -83.63 85.06 30.18
C GLN A 334 -83.44 86.47 30.77
N LEU A 335 -82.20 86.98 30.85
CA LEU A 335 -81.86 88.28 31.43
C LEU A 335 -81.82 89.47 30.43
N GLY A 336 -82.26 89.27 29.18
CA GLY A 336 -82.74 90.36 28.32
C GLY A 336 -81.79 91.55 28.11
N LEU A 337 -80.58 91.30 27.58
CA LEU A 337 -79.73 92.34 27.01
C LEU A 337 -79.61 92.12 25.50
N THR A 338 -80.49 92.78 24.76
CA THR A 338 -80.38 93.00 23.31
C THR A 338 -79.23 93.94 23.00
N HIS A 339 -78.33 93.50 22.11
CA HIS A 339 -77.96 94.28 20.93
C HIS A 339 -77.70 93.35 19.75
#